data_AF-A0A7S3JNY9-F1
#
_entry.id   AF-A0A7S3JNY9-F1
#
_cell.length_a   1.000
_cell.length_b   1.000
_cell.length_c   1.000
_cell.angle_alpha   90.00
_cell.angle_beta   90.00
_cell.angle_gamma   90.00
#
_symmetry.space_group_name_H-M   'P 1'
#
loop_
_entity.id
_entity.type
_entity.pdbx_description
1 polymer ?
#
loop_
_entity_poly.entity_id
_entity_poly.type
_entity_poly.pdbx_seq_one_letter_code
_entity_poly.pdbx_strand_id
1 'polypeptide(L)'
;RGLISLSSAISPAEFDASSDSEKRKKDRILSGVQPTGSLHLGNYLGAIRQWVKYQDDYDSYFCVVDLHAITVPHEPKKLSKDTLSAAATYIAAGIDPQKSPIFIQSQVSAHAELTWLLNCITPMNWLERMIQFKEKARKQGESVGVGLFDYPVLMAADILLYQ
;
A
#
# COMPACT_ATOMS: atom_id res chain seq x y z
N ARG A 1 67.60 -7.67 47.70
CA ARG A 1 67.34 -6.92 46.46
C ARG A 1 65.93 -7.35 46.04
N GLY A 2 64.85 -6.61 46.23
CA GLY A 2 64.58 -5.19 46.08
C GLY A 2 63.20 -5.16 45.42
N LEU A 3 62.25 -4.43 46.02
CA LEU A 3 60.83 -4.33 45.67
C LEU A 3 60.58 -3.93 44.19
N ILE A 4 59.39 -4.28 43.67
CA ILE A 4 58.34 -3.33 43.22
C ILE A 4 57.00 -4.06 43.16
N SER A 5 56.04 -3.51 43.90
CA SER A 5 54.59 -3.74 43.86
C SER A 5 53.99 -2.95 42.70
N LEU A 6 53.00 -3.50 41.98
CA LEU A 6 51.88 -2.73 41.46
C LEU A 6 50.62 -3.61 41.37
N SER A 7 49.68 -3.27 42.24
CA SER A 7 48.26 -3.66 42.21
C SER A 7 47.54 -2.86 41.12
N SER A 8 46.74 -3.53 40.29
CA SER A 8 45.42 -3.00 39.90
C SER A 8 44.55 -4.13 39.33
N ALA A 9 43.44 -4.36 40.02
CA ALA A 9 42.33 -5.18 39.56
C ALA A 9 41.70 -4.57 38.31
N ILE A 10 41.41 -5.39 37.30
CA ILE A 10 40.40 -5.10 36.29
C ILE A 10 39.55 -6.37 36.16
N SER A 11 38.29 -6.23 36.60
CA SER A 11 37.19 -7.18 36.47
C SER A 11 37.01 -7.61 35.00
N PRO A 12 36.53 -8.84 34.70
CA PRO A 12 36.04 -9.14 33.37
C PRO A 12 34.97 -8.12 33.03
N ALA A 13 35.13 -7.42 31.92
CA ALA A 13 34.09 -6.57 31.37
C ALA A 13 32.89 -7.46 31.08
N GLU A 14 31.80 -7.23 31.81
CA GLU A 14 30.47 -7.69 31.45
C GLU A 14 30.21 -7.18 30.04
N PHE A 15 30.19 -8.10 29.08
CA PHE A 15 29.72 -7.83 27.74
C PHE A 15 28.22 -7.64 27.88
N ASP A 16 27.81 -6.37 28.03
CA ASP A 16 26.42 -5.95 28.04
C ASP A 16 25.80 -6.37 26.71
N ALA A 17 25.15 -7.53 26.72
CA ALA A 17 24.26 -7.96 25.66
C ALA A 17 23.01 -7.11 25.74
N SER A 18 23.15 -5.82 25.44
CA SER A 18 22.03 -4.93 25.22
C SER A 18 21.21 -5.54 24.09
N SER A 19 20.00 -5.96 24.44
CA SER A 19 19.04 -6.61 23.59
C SER A 19 18.67 -5.72 22.40
N ASP A 20 19.43 -5.82 21.31
CA ASP A 20 18.87 -5.58 19.99
C ASP A 20 17.90 -6.73 19.75
N SER A 21 16.65 -6.54 20.19
CA SER A 21 15.56 -7.36 19.72
C SER A 21 15.57 -7.21 18.20
N GLU A 22 16.04 -8.22 17.48
CA GLU A 22 15.79 -8.34 16.05
C GLU A 22 14.27 -8.16 15.88
N LYS A 23 13.85 -6.97 15.44
CA LYS A 23 12.46 -6.74 15.04
C LYS A 23 12.22 -7.72 13.91
N ARG A 24 11.55 -8.85 14.23
CA ARG A 24 11.10 -9.80 13.21
C ARG A 24 10.44 -8.99 12.10
N LYS A 25 10.90 -9.17 10.87
CA LYS A 25 10.33 -8.53 9.68
C LYS A 25 8.86 -8.92 9.65
N LYS A 26 7.97 -7.97 9.89
CA LYS A 26 6.53 -8.20 9.83
C LYS A 26 6.16 -8.50 8.38
N ASP A 27 5.18 -9.38 8.19
CA ASP A 27 4.59 -9.56 6.88
C ASP A 27 3.94 -8.24 6.44
N ARG A 28 3.96 -7.98 5.13
CA ARG A 28 3.42 -6.74 4.56
C ARG A 28 2.05 -6.96 3.97
N ILE A 29 1.18 -5.98 4.17
CA ILE A 29 -0.16 -5.96 3.60
C ILE A 29 -0.31 -4.66 2.81
N LEU A 30 -0.74 -4.76 1.55
CA LEU A 30 -1.20 -3.61 0.78
C LEU A 30 -2.70 -3.75 0.53
N SER A 31 -3.45 -2.68 0.83
CA SER A 31 -4.87 -2.58 0.54
C SER A 31 -5.16 -1.36 -0.33
N GLY A 32 -5.66 -1.58 -1.54
CA GLY A 32 -6.18 -0.54 -2.42
C GLY A 32 -7.66 -0.24 -2.14
N VAL A 33 -8.02 1.04 -1.97
CA VAL A 33 -9.41 1.48 -1.79
C VAL A 33 -9.84 2.44 -2.89
N GLN A 34 -10.95 2.14 -3.56
CA GLN A 34 -11.50 3.05 -4.55
C GLN A 34 -12.15 4.27 -3.88
N PRO A 35 -11.91 5.49 -4.42
CA PRO A 35 -12.54 6.71 -3.94
C PRO A 35 -14.00 6.80 -4.43
N THR A 36 -14.90 6.04 -3.82
CA THR A 36 -16.34 6.04 -4.16
C THR A 36 -17.17 6.96 -3.26
N GLY A 37 -16.58 7.47 -2.18
CA GLY A 37 -17.24 8.35 -1.20
C GLY A 37 -18.22 7.63 -0.26
N SER A 38 -18.59 6.38 -0.54
CA SER A 38 -19.46 5.55 0.29
C SER A 38 -18.72 4.31 0.77
N LEU A 39 -18.19 4.38 1.99
CA LEU A 39 -17.79 3.18 2.73
C LEU A 39 -19.04 2.62 3.42
N HIS A 40 -19.38 1.37 3.09
CA HIS A 40 -20.61 0.75 3.57
C HIS A 40 -20.27 -0.08 4.81
N LEU A 41 -21.26 -0.39 5.64
CA LEU A 41 -21.07 -1.24 6.82
C LEU A 41 -20.41 -2.60 6.46
N GLY A 42 -20.70 -3.12 5.27
CA GLY A 42 -20.06 -4.33 4.75
C GLY A 42 -18.55 -4.21 4.58
N ASN A 43 -18.03 -3.06 4.11
CA ASN A 43 -16.58 -2.84 4.01
C ASN A 43 -15.93 -2.78 5.39
N TYR A 44 -16.60 -2.12 6.34
CA TYR A 44 -16.09 -1.99 7.69
C TYR A 44 -16.02 -3.34 8.41
N LEU A 45 -17.14 -4.08 8.43
CA LEU A 45 -17.23 -5.38 9.10
C LEU A 45 -16.42 -6.46 8.38
N GLY A 46 -16.34 -6.40 7.05
CA GLY A 46 -15.65 -7.39 6.24
C GLY A 46 -14.13 -7.28 6.29
N ALA A 47 -13.59 -6.05 6.32
CA ALA A 47 -12.16 -5.83 6.18
C ALA A 47 -11.57 -4.82 7.19
N ILE A 48 -12.10 -3.60 7.26
CA ILE A 48 -11.44 -2.51 8.00
C ILE A 48 -11.30 -2.84 9.48
N ARG A 49 -12.34 -3.38 10.11
CA ARG A 49 -12.28 -3.76 11.53
C ARG A 49 -11.18 -4.79 11.84
N GLN A 50 -10.83 -5.62 10.87
CA GLN A 50 -9.78 -6.63 11.02
C GLN A 50 -8.42 -5.97 10.83
N TRP A 51 -8.28 -5.13 9.81
CA TRP A 51 -7.06 -4.35 9.59
C TRP A 51 -6.69 -3.46 10.77
N VAL A 52 -7.67 -2.82 11.42
CA VAL A 52 -7.43 -2.01 12.64
C VAL A 52 -6.71 -2.82 13.72
N LYS A 53 -7.05 -4.11 13.87
CA LYS A 53 -6.41 -5.01 14.85
C LYS A 53 -4.99 -5.43 14.42
N TYR A 54 -4.76 -5.52 13.12
CA TYR A 54 -3.52 -6.04 12.54
C TYR A 54 -2.40 -5.00 12.39
N GLN A 55 -2.67 -3.72 12.66
CA GLN A 55 -1.68 -2.64 12.54
C GLN A 55 -0.42 -2.85 13.41
N ASP A 56 -0.56 -3.59 14.51
CA ASP A 56 0.57 -3.92 15.39
C ASP A 56 1.32 -5.19 14.94
N ASP A 57 0.68 -6.05 14.16
CA ASP A 57 1.23 -7.36 13.74
C ASP A 57 1.84 -7.32 12.33
N TYR A 58 1.36 -6.44 11.45
CA TYR A 58 1.75 -6.35 10.04
C TYR A 58 2.19 -4.94 9.65
N ASP A 59 3.12 -4.87 8.70
CA ASP A 59 3.46 -3.61 8.03
C ASP A 59 2.40 -3.34 6.94
N SER A 60 1.35 -2.63 7.33
CA SER A 60 0.16 -2.40 6.48
C SER A 60 0.20 -1.04 5.77
N TYR A 61 -0.14 -1.06 4.48
CA TYR A 61 -0.20 0.11 3.59
C TYR A 61 -1.61 0.25 3.01
N PHE A 62 -2.21 1.42 3.14
CA PHE A 62 -3.54 1.73 2.61
C PHE A 62 -3.44 2.77 1.49
N CYS A 63 -3.74 2.35 0.27
CA CYS A 63 -3.62 3.20 -0.91
C CYS A 63 -5.00 3.60 -1.44
N VAL A 64 -5.32 4.89 -1.45
CA VAL A 64 -6.51 5.41 -2.14
C VAL A 64 -6.21 5.48 -3.64
N VAL A 65 -6.82 4.57 -4.41
CA VAL A 65 -6.47 4.31 -5.81
C VAL A 65 -7.17 5.24 -6.79
N ASP A 66 -6.81 6.52 -6.76
CA ASP A 66 -7.40 7.55 -7.62
C ASP A 66 -6.97 7.44 -9.09
N LEU A 67 -5.79 6.91 -9.41
CA LEU A 67 -5.39 6.62 -10.80
C LEU A 67 -6.23 5.50 -11.42
N HIS A 68 -6.64 4.49 -10.62
CA HIS A 68 -7.61 3.49 -11.10
C HIS A 68 -8.99 4.10 -11.33
N ALA A 69 -9.39 5.09 -10.54
CA ALA A 69 -10.71 5.70 -10.63
C ALA A 69 -10.93 6.48 -11.94
N ILE A 70 -9.86 7.06 -12.52
CA ILE A 70 -9.94 7.82 -13.77
C ILE A 70 -10.05 6.95 -15.03
N THR A 71 -9.94 5.63 -14.91
CA THR A 71 -10.09 4.68 -16.04
C THR A 71 -11.54 4.53 -16.53
N VAL A 72 -12.48 5.15 -15.82
CA VAL A 72 -13.90 5.23 -16.17
C VAL A 72 -14.38 6.69 -16.10
N PRO A 73 -15.52 7.03 -16.72
CA PRO A 73 -16.09 8.38 -16.61
C PRO A 73 -16.26 8.80 -15.15
N HIS A 74 -15.79 10.00 -14.82
CA HIS A 74 -15.81 10.55 -13.47
C HIS A 74 -15.98 12.08 -13.50
N GLU A 75 -16.43 12.65 -12.39
CA GLU A 75 -16.47 14.10 -12.20
C GLU A 75 -15.25 14.54 -11.37
N PRO A 76 -14.35 15.41 -11.89
CA PRO A 76 -13.09 15.72 -11.21
C PRO A 76 -13.24 16.27 -9.79
N LYS A 77 -14.20 17.18 -9.57
CA LYS A 77 -14.47 17.76 -8.24
C LYS A 77 -14.97 16.72 -7.26
N LYS A 78 -15.85 15.82 -7.71
CA LYS A 78 -16.37 14.73 -6.90
C LYS A 78 -15.26 13.73 -6.56
N LEU A 79 -14.45 13.33 -7.55
CA LEU A 79 -13.32 12.41 -7.33
C LEU A 79 -12.36 12.96 -6.27
N SER A 80 -11.95 14.23 -6.40
CA SER A 80 -11.07 14.87 -5.41
C SER A 80 -11.66 14.83 -3.99
N LYS A 81 -12.94 15.16 -3.85
CA LYS A 81 -13.66 15.08 -2.58
C LYS A 81 -13.74 13.65 -2.03
N ASP A 82 -14.05 12.68 -2.89
CA ASP A 82 -14.21 11.29 -2.52
C ASP A 82 -12.88 10.64 -2.11
N THR A 83 -11.77 11.01 -2.76
CA THR A 83 -10.42 10.58 -2.37
C THR A 83 -10.09 11.00 -0.94
N LEU A 84 -10.28 12.28 -0.61
CA LEU A 84 -10.07 12.78 0.75
C LEU A 84 -11.03 12.14 1.76
N SER A 85 -12.29 11.96 1.34
CA SER A 85 -13.31 11.36 2.21
C SER A 85 -13.01 9.88 2.50
N ALA A 86 -12.47 9.14 1.52
CA ALA A 86 -12.06 7.75 1.70
C ALA A 86 -10.92 7.63 2.71
N ALA A 87 -9.88 8.45 2.57
CA ALA A 87 -8.77 8.49 3.53
C ALA A 87 -9.23 8.86 4.95
N ALA A 88 -10.03 9.93 5.07
CA ALA A 88 -10.59 10.37 6.35
C ALA A 88 -11.45 9.28 7.01
N THR A 89 -12.22 8.52 6.22
CA THR A 89 -13.05 7.43 6.75
C THR A 89 -12.21 6.28 7.30
N TYR A 90 -11.11 5.92 6.65
CA TYR A 90 -10.19 4.89 7.15
C TYR A 90 -9.57 5.32 8.49
N ILE A 91 -9.13 6.58 8.59
CA ILE A 91 -8.58 7.15 9.83
C ILE A 91 -9.65 7.14 10.93
N ALA A 92 -10.86 7.63 10.63
CA ALA A 92 -11.98 7.64 11.58
C ALA A 92 -12.40 6.22 12.01
N ALA A 93 -12.21 5.22 11.15
CA ALA A 93 -12.51 3.82 11.46
C ALA A 93 -11.46 3.15 12.37
N GLY A 94 -10.32 3.82 12.64
CA GLY A 94 -9.28 3.37 13.56
C GLY A 94 -7.94 3.01 12.90
N ILE A 95 -7.75 3.29 11.61
CA ILE A 95 -6.43 3.21 11.00
C ILE A 95 -5.60 4.38 11.50
N ASP A 96 -4.47 4.08 12.14
CA ASP A 96 -3.52 5.03 12.68
C ASP A 96 -2.40 5.27 11.65
N PRO A 97 -2.31 6.46 11.03
CA PRO A 97 -1.28 6.77 10.05
C PRO A 97 0.16 6.67 10.59
N GLN A 98 0.35 6.69 11.92
CA GLN A 98 1.66 6.49 12.53
C GLN A 98 2.09 5.02 12.56
N LYS A 99 1.14 4.09 12.50
CA LYS A 99 1.39 2.64 12.46
C LYS A 99 1.32 2.07 11.05
N SER A 100 0.37 2.54 10.26
CA SER A 100 0.09 2.03 8.93
C SER A 100 -0.13 3.18 7.96
N PRO A 101 0.79 3.42 7.00
CA PRO A 101 0.67 4.53 6.07
C PRO A 101 -0.62 4.46 5.27
N ILE A 102 -1.35 5.58 5.25
CA ILE A 102 -2.45 5.82 4.32
C ILE A 102 -2.07 6.95 3.36
N PHE A 103 -2.17 6.70 2.06
CA PHE A 103 -1.71 7.63 1.03
C PHE A 103 -2.59 7.59 -0.22
N ILE A 104 -2.43 8.61 -1.07
CA ILE A 104 -3.14 8.73 -2.34
C ILE A 104 -2.21 8.26 -3.45
N GLN A 105 -2.70 7.36 -4.31
CA GLN A 105 -1.90 6.72 -5.36
C GLN A 105 -1.21 7.73 -6.27
N SER A 106 -1.93 8.75 -6.76
CA SER A 106 -1.39 9.80 -7.63
C SER A 106 -0.30 10.67 -6.98
N GLN A 107 -0.16 10.66 -5.66
CA GLN A 107 0.87 11.42 -4.95
C GLN A 107 2.21 10.70 -4.88
N VAL A 108 2.28 9.46 -5.37
CA VAL A 108 3.49 8.64 -5.40
C VAL A 108 3.79 8.28 -6.86
N SER A 109 4.69 9.02 -7.51
CA SER A 109 4.95 8.89 -8.95
C SER A 109 5.45 7.49 -9.35
N ALA A 110 6.11 6.78 -8.42
CA ALA A 110 6.63 5.43 -8.61
C ALA A 110 5.58 4.44 -9.14
N HIS A 111 4.30 4.61 -8.80
CA HIS A 111 3.22 3.76 -9.33
C HIS A 111 3.11 3.86 -10.85
N ALA A 112 3.06 5.08 -11.39
CA ALA A 112 2.98 5.32 -12.82
C ALA A 112 4.29 4.94 -13.54
N GLU A 113 5.43 5.24 -12.93
CA GLU A 113 6.76 4.92 -13.47
C GLU A 113 6.96 3.39 -13.58
N LEU A 114 6.63 2.64 -12.53
CA LEU A 114 6.74 1.18 -12.55
C LEU A 114 5.71 0.56 -13.51
N THR A 115 4.51 1.12 -13.61
CA THR A 115 3.51 0.68 -14.61
C THR A 115 4.08 0.74 -16.02
N TRP A 116 4.76 1.84 -16.37
CA TRP A 116 5.41 1.98 -17.67
C TRP A 116 6.46 0.88 -17.92
N LEU A 117 7.30 0.58 -16.93
CA LEU A 117 8.29 -0.48 -17.04
C LEU A 117 7.64 -1.87 -17.20
N LEU A 118 6.57 -2.14 -16.44
CA LEU A 118 5.84 -3.41 -16.52
C LEU A 118 5.07 -3.55 -17.84
N ASN A 119 4.60 -2.46 -18.43
CA ASN A 119 3.99 -2.49 -19.76
C ASN A 119 4.95 -3.02 -20.82
N CYS A 120 6.24 -2.71 -20.73
CA CYS A 120 7.25 -3.20 -21.68
C CYS A 120 7.47 -4.73 -21.64
N ILE A 121 7.03 -5.40 -20.57
CA ILE A 121 7.17 -6.85 -20.41
C ILE A 121 5.82 -7.59 -20.33
N THR A 122 4.70 -6.87 -20.44
CA THR A 122 3.35 -7.45 -20.35
C THR A 122 2.80 -7.72 -21.75
N PRO A 123 2.54 -8.98 -22.12
CA PRO A 123 1.93 -9.29 -23.41
C PRO A 123 0.50 -8.75 -23.53
N MET A 124 0.18 -8.10 -24.65
CA MET A 124 -1.16 -7.55 -24.92
C MET A 124 -2.28 -8.59 -24.76
N ASN A 125 -2.05 -9.82 -25.21
CA ASN A 125 -3.03 -10.90 -25.16
C ASN A 125 -3.38 -11.34 -23.72
N TRP A 126 -2.57 -11.01 -22.71
CA TRP A 126 -2.91 -11.24 -21.31
C TRP A 126 -4.01 -10.27 -20.87
N LEU A 127 -3.88 -9.00 -21.23
CA LEU A 127 -4.84 -7.94 -20.91
C LEU A 127 -6.14 -8.11 -21.68
N GLU A 128 -6.08 -8.47 -22.97
CA GLU A 128 -7.26 -8.73 -23.80
C GLU A 128 -8.15 -9.87 -23.27
N ARG A 129 -7.57 -10.82 -22.54
CA ARG A 129 -8.29 -11.97 -21.97
C ARG A 129 -9.04 -11.64 -20.68
N MET A 130 -8.73 -10.52 -20.03
CA MET A 130 -9.33 -10.15 -18.75
C MET A 130 -10.84 -9.94 -18.89
N ILE A 131 -11.60 -10.71 -18.09
CA ILE A 131 -13.08 -10.68 -18.12
C ILE A 131 -13.57 -9.28 -17.73
N GLN A 132 -12.95 -8.67 -16.71
CA GLN A 132 -13.28 -7.34 -16.22
C GLN A 132 -13.10 -6.27 -17.29
N PHE A 133 -12.03 -6.36 -18.11
CA PHE A 133 -11.85 -5.49 -19.26
C PHE A 133 -13.00 -5.69 -20.25
N LYS A 134 -13.28 -6.92 -20.67
CA LYS A 134 -14.35 -7.22 -21.63
C LYS A 134 -15.72 -6.74 -21.16
N GLU A 135 -16.06 -6.94 -19.90
CA GLU A 135 -17.35 -6.53 -19.33
C GLU A 135 -17.48 -5.01 -19.25
N LYS A 136 -16.44 -4.31 -18.75
CA LYS A 136 -16.47 -2.85 -18.66
C LYS A 136 -16.39 -2.20 -20.04
N ALA A 137 -15.64 -2.79 -20.97
CA ALA A 137 -15.54 -2.31 -22.34
C ALA A 137 -16.90 -2.38 -23.06
N ARG A 138 -17.63 -3.49 -22.92
CA ARG A 138 -18.99 -3.61 -23.44
C ARG A 138 -19.95 -2.55 -22.89
N LYS A 139 -19.80 -2.16 -21.62
CA LYS A 139 -20.63 -1.12 -20.99
C LYS A 139 -20.29 0.30 -21.47
N GLN A 140 -19.03 0.58 -21.79
CA GLN A 140 -18.58 1.89 -22.25
C GLN A 140 -18.68 2.08 -23.77
N GLY A 141 -18.75 1.00 -24.54
CA GLY A 141 -18.88 1.06 -26.00
C GLY A 141 -17.63 1.63 -26.67
N GLU A 142 -17.81 2.60 -27.56
CA GLU A 142 -16.70 3.21 -28.33
C GLU A 142 -15.79 4.12 -27.49
N SER A 143 -16.21 4.50 -26.28
CA SER A 143 -15.47 5.41 -25.39
C SER A 143 -14.45 4.71 -24.48
N VAL A 144 -14.11 3.46 -24.77
CA VAL A 144 -13.17 2.67 -23.95
C VAL A 144 -11.76 3.24 -24.07
N GLY A 145 -11.25 3.80 -22.98
CA GLY A 145 -9.89 4.30 -22.90
C GLY A 145 -8.85 3.18 -22.69
N VAL A 146 -7.62 3.44 -23.13
CA VAL A 146 -6.46 2.54 -22.90
C VAL A 146 -6.25 2.26 -21.42
N GLY A 147 -6.52 3.23 -20.54
CA GLY A 147 -6.43 3.02 -19.09
C GLY A 147 -7.32 1.88 -18.58
N LEU A 148 -8.49 1.64 -19.18
CA LEU A 148 -9.36 0.52 -18.79
C LEU A 148 -8.80 -0.85 -19.22
N PHE A 149 -7.97 -0.87 -20.26
CA PHE A 149 -7.25 -2.05 -20.71
C PHE A 149 -6.00 -2.30 -19.85
N ASP A 150 -5.29 -1.22 -19.49
CA ASP A 150 -3.97 -1.25 -18.87
C ASP A 150 -3.99 -1.24 -17.33
N TYR A 151 -5.12 -0.93 -16.69
CA TYR A 151 -5.20 -0.89 -15.22
C TYR A 151 -4.71 -2.17 -14.50
N PRO A 152 -4.80 -3.39 -15.05
CA PRO A 152 -4.22 -4.56 -14.39
C PRO A 152 -2.70 -4.47 -14.23
N VAL A 153 -1.99 -3.79 -15.14
CA VAL A 153 -0.55 -3.56 -15.02
C VAL A 153 -0.27 -2.51 -13.95
N LEU A 154 -1.07 -1.45 -13.88
CA LEU A 154 -1.03 -0.49 -12.77
C LEU A 154 -1.27 -1.17 -11.42
N MET A 155 -2.22 -2.09 -11.34
CA MET A 155 -2.47 -2.88 -10.12
C MET A 155 -1.27 -3.76 -9.73
N ALA A 156 -0.57 -4.35 -10.72
CA ALA A 156 0.65 -5.10 -10.46
C ALA A 156 1.77 -4.18 -9.95
N ALA A 157 1.93 -2.99 -10.53
CA ALA A 157 2.87 -1.98 -10.06
C ALA A 157 2.57 -1.56 -8.61
N ASP A 158 1.29 -1.32 -8.29
CA ASP A 158 0.85 -0.97 -6.95
C ASP A 158 1.32 -2.01 -5.91
N ILE A 159 1.22 -3.30 -6.22
CA ILE A 159 1.59 -4.39 -5.32
C ILE A 159 3.11 -4.58 -5.24
N LEU A 160 3.81 -4.48 -6.37
CA LEU A 160 5.24 -4.79 -6.45
C LEU A 160 6.13 -3.68 -5.84
N LEU A 161 5.64 -2.46 -5.71
CA LEU A 161 6.39 -1.36 -5.07
C LEU A 161 6.63 -1.56 -3.56
N TYR A 162 5.82 -2.38 -2.90
CA TYR A 162 5.83 -2.49 -1.43
C TYR A 162 6.30 -3.86 -0.91
N GLN A 163 7.00 -4.66 -1.74
CA GLN A 163 7.57 -5.98 -1.38
C GLN A 163 8.61 -5.92 -0.25
#